data_AF-A0A2P6U177-F1
#
_entry.id   AF-A0A2P6U177-F1
#
_cell.length_a   1.000
_cell.length_b   1.000
_cell.length_c   1.000
_cell.angle_alpha   90.00
_cell.angle_beta   90.00
_cell.angle_gamma   90.00
#
_symmetry.space_group_name_H-M   'P 1'
#
loop_
_entity.id
_entity.type
_entity.pdbx_description
1 polymer ?
#
loop_
_entity_poly.entity_id
_entity_poly.type
_entity_poly.pdbx_seq_one_letter_code
_entity_poly.pdbx_strand_id
1 'polypeptide(L)'
;MARGCPLEQCNIIFVFSLLKMLRQHPRFDSLLRMVPCDLWRALRGRTLWLVGDSQAQRFHRQMACFLKPFVVPDKYRAEPDWRPEGQRFCSDPACEQLVQQQILADWDGCCGVEHPICTRLLGGGMVCHLRINQGPHMLRTLQRMGSVFGARRGDVVEFNIGLWHHKKEGQYGGFVQALADHYVANGTSGPTLIWRDNSPQHFDIENGEFPHPDDAPALLYNVGKGGRCVPMQNVTLQPDGTITGGNEHVARGGWRNIMTDPIMGATGIPIHRTWNNTVMMAAGHTQGECTHWCSPGAYSVWIWSLWRTLLKHKLA
;
A
#
# COMPACT_ATOMS: atom_id res chain seq x y z
N MET A 1 -15.68 14.69 2.27
CA MET A 1 -15.50 13.26 2.62
C MET A 1 -16.83 12.56 2.46
N ALA A 2 -16.84 11.34 1.92
CA ALA A 2 -18.10 10.61 1.74
C ALA A 2 -18.56 10.02 3.08
N ARG A 3 -19.85 10.18 3.43
CA ARG A 3 -20.44 9.56 4.63
C ARG A 3 -20.26 8.03 4.58
N GLY A 4 -20.04 7.39 5.73
CA GLY A 4 -19.95 5.92 5.84
C GLY A 4 -18.57 5.34 5.53
N CYS A 5 -17.56 6.18 5.35
CA CYS A 5 -16.16 5.74 5.37
C CYS A 5 -15.68 5.66 6.83
N PRO A 6 -15.28 4.47 7.34
CA PRO A 6 -14.61 4.36 8.62
C PRO A 6 -13.34 5.20 8.55
N LEU A 7 -13.39 6.29 9.29
CA LEU A 7 -12.23 7.10 9.53
C LEU A 7 -11.47 6.37 10.62
N GLU A 8 -10.29 5.89 10.28
CA GLU A 8 -9.25 5.76 11.29
C GLU A 8 -8.97 7.19 11.75
N GLN A 9 -9.51 7.54 12.91
CA GLN A 9 -9.75 8.92 13.32
C GLN A 9 -8.44 9.72 13.26
N CYS A 10 -8.32 10.60 12.26
CA CYS A 10 -7.24 11.58 12.25
C CYS A 10 -7.54 12.71 13.22
N ASN A 11 -6.50 13.19 13.89
CA ASN A 11 -6.57 14.46 14.58
C ASN A 11 -6.87 15.58 13.56
N ILE A 12 -7.89 16.40 13.81
CA ILE A 12 -8.27 17.50 12.92
C ILE A 12 -7.13 18.52 12.72
N ILE A 13 -6.29 18.73 13.73
CA ILE A 13 -5.10 19.59 13.66
C ILE A 13 -4.10 19.04 12.65
N PHE A 14 -3.93 17.71 12.61
CA PHE A 14 -3.09 17.06 11.61
C PHE A 14 -3.66 17.29 10.20
N VAL A 15 -4.97 17.13 10.00
CA VAL A 15 -5.59 17.36 8.68
C VAL A 15 -5.37 18.79 8.19
N PHE A 16 -5.53 19.81 9.05
CA PHE A 16 -5.24 21.19 8.68
C PHE A 16 -3.75 21.43 8.38
N SER A 17 -2.86 20.85 9.19
CA SER A 17 -1.41 20.93 8.98
C SER A 17 -0.97 20.27 7.68
N LEU A 18 -1.55 19.11 7.36
CA LEU A 18 -1.36 18.41 6.09
C LEU A 18 -1.81 19.29 4.92
N LEU A 19 -3.01 19.87 4.96
CA LEU A 19 -3.48 20.76 3.90
C LEU A 19 -2.60 21.99 3.72
N LYS A 20 -2.09 22.57 4.81
CA LYS A 20 -1.13 23.67 4.75
C LYS A 20 0.17 23.25 4.07
N MET A 21 0.74 22.11 4.47
CA MET A 21 1.95 21.55 3.87
C MET A 21 1.73 21.27 2.38
N LEU A 22 0.65 20.58 1.99
CA LEU A 22 0.37 20.28 0.59
C LEU A 22 0.27 21.54 -0.29
N ARG A 23 -0.29 22.64 0.22
CA ARG A 23 -0.36 23.93 -0.50
C ARG A 23 0.98 24.66 -0.61
N GLN A 24 1.93 24.39 0.30
CA GLN A 24 3.25 24.99 0.29
C GLN A 24 4.22 24.28 -0.67
N HIS A 25 3.85 23.11 -1.18
CA HIS A 25 4.68 22.30 -2.07
C HIS A 25 3.99 22.12 -3.44
N PRO A 26 4.39 22.89 -4.48
CA PRO A 26 3.72 22.90 -5.79
C PRO A 26 3.58 21.52 -6.46
N ARG A 27 4.46 20.56 -6.12
CA ARG A 27 4.36 19.18 -6.61
C ARG A 27 3.02 18.50 -6.26
N PHE A 28 2.35 18.92 -5.19
CA PHE A 28 1.04 18.40 -4.77
C PHE A 28 -0.14 19.19 -5.34
N ASP A 29 0.07 20.17 -6.23
CA ASP A 29 -1.03 20.94 -6.84
C ASP A 29 -2.04 20.06 -7.59
N SER A 30 -1.58 18.95 -8.15
CA SER A 30 -2.45 17.97 -8.78
C SER A 30 -3.20 17.08 -7.79
N LEU A 31 -2.66 16.84 -6.59
CA LEU A 31 -3.37 16.13 -5.52
C LEU A 31 -4.58 16.94 -5.05
N LEU A 32 -4.40 18.25 -4.88
CA LEU A 32 -5.47 19.16 -4.43
C LEU A 32 -6.62 19.32 -5.43
N ARG A 33 -6.40 18.93 -6.69
CA ARG A 33 -7.39 18.97 -7.78
C ARG A 33 -7.88 17.60 -8.21
N MET A 34 -7.26 16.53 -7.71
CA MET A 34 -7.62 15.18 -8.07
C MET A 34 -9.02 14.85 -7.55
N VAL A 35 -9.85 14.29 -8.41
CA VAL A 35 -11.20 13.82 -8.08
C VAL A 35 -11.32 12.32 -8.33
N PRO A 36 -12.30 11.63 -7.72
CA PRO A 36 -12.50 10.19 -7.94
C PRO A 36 -12.59 9.77 -9.40
N CYS A 37 -13.12 10.64 -10.27
CA CYS A 37 -13.25 10.39 -11.71
C CYS A 37 -11.89 10.16 -12.39
N ASP A 38 -10.83 10.84 -11.94
CA ASP A 38 -9.51 10.75 -12.55
C ASP A 38 -8.93 9.33 -12.42
N LEU A 39 -9.04 8.75 -11.22
CA LEU A 39 -8.58 7.39 -10.96
C LEU A 39 -9.55 6.34 -11.52
N TRP A 40 -10.86 6.56 -11.40
CA TRP A 40 -11.85 5.62 -11.94
C TRP A 40 -11.66 5.42 -13.45
N ARG A 41 -11.37 6.49 -14.21
CA ARG A 41 -11.10 6.39 -15.65
C ARG A 41 -9.90 5.48 -15.94
N ALA A 42 -8.82 5.62 -15.16
CA ALA A 42 -7.63 4.77 -15.29
C ALA A 42 -7.90 3.29 -14.96
N LEU A 43 -8.93 3.02 -14.14
CA LEU A 43 -9.30 1.67 -13.68
C LEU A 43 -10.52 1.07 -14.39
N ARG A 44 -11.09 1.75 -15.39
CA ARG A 44 -12.30 1.26 -16.06
C ARG A 44 -12.02 -0.04 -16.81
N GLY A 45 -12.83 -1.08 -16.56
CA GLY A 45 -12.73 -2.38 -17.23
C GLY A 45 -11.53 -3.25 -16.84
N ARG A 46 -10.78 -2.86 -15.80
CA ARG A 46 -9.58 -3.56 -15.30
C ARG A 46 -9.57 -3.68 -13.78
N THR A 47 -8.74 -4.57 -13.28
CA THR A 47 -8.54 -4.78 -11.84
C THR A 47 -7.22 -4.14 -11.40
N LEU A 48 -7.27 -3.38 -10.31
CA LEU A 48 -6.10 -3.01 -9.53
C LEU A 48 -6.00 -3.93 -8.32
N TRP A 49 -4.94 -4.72 -8.26
CA TRP A 49 -4.63 -5.61 -7.15
C TRP A 49 -3.61 -4.97 -6.22
N LEU A 50 -4.00 -4.69 -4.99
CA LEU A 50 -3.12 -4.25 -3.91
C LEU A 50 -2.69 -5.49 -3.13
N VAL A 51 -1.47 -5.97 -3.40
CA VAL A 51 -0.97 -7.21 -2.82
C VAL A 51 0.07 -6.89 -1.77
N GLY A 52 -0.23 -7.18 -0.51
CA GLY A 52 0.67 -6.77 0.57
C GLY A 52 0.19 -7.03 1.98
N ASP A 53 0.87 -6.42 2.94
CA ASP A 53 0.57 -6.54 4.36
C ASP A 53 -0.61 -5.64 4.80
N SER A 54 -0.75 -5.40 6.11
CA SER A 54 -1.82 -4.57 6.67
C SER A 54 -1.82 -3.11 6.18
N GLN A 55 -0.70 -2.59 5.66
CA GLN A 55 -0.68 -1.28 4.98
C GLN A 55 -1.42 -1.32 3.65
N ALA A 56 -1.25 -2.39 2.87
CA ALA A 56 -1.99 -2.58 1.62
C ALA A 56 -3.49 -2.73 1.91
N GLN A 57 -3.84 -3.40 3.02
CA GLN A 57 -5.24 -3.56 3.44
C GLN A 57 -5.89 -2.22 3.78
N ARG A 58 -5.24 -1.38 4.59
CA ARG A 58 -5.75 -0.03 4.91
C ARG A 58 -5.76 0.85 3.67
N PHE A 59 -4.77 0.75 2.79
CA PHE A 59 -4.75 1.46 1.52
C PHE A 59 -5.94 1.08 0.61
N HIS A 60 -6.30 -0.21 0.52
CA HIS A 60 -7.50 -0.67 -0.17
C HIS A 60 -8.79 -0.04 0.38
N ARG A 61 -8.95 -0.01 1.72
CA ARG A 61 -10.12 0.61 2.35
C ARG A 61 -10.24 2.08 1.97
N GLN A 62 -9.11 2.80 1.93
CA GLN A 62 -9.09 4.21 1.53
C GLN A 62 -9.34 4.40 0.03
N MET A 63 -8.84 3.52 -0.83
CA MET A 63 -9.18 3.48 -2.26
C MET A 63 -10.69 3.27 -2.47
N ALA A 64 -11.30 2.30 -1.78
CA ALA A 64 -12.73 2.06 -1.83
C ALA A 64 -13.54 3.30 -1.41
N CYS A 65 -13.08 3.98 -0.35
CA CYS A 65 -13.65 5.24 0.12
C CYS A 65 -13.55 6.37 -0.91
N PHE A 66 -12.38 6.57 -1.50
CA PHE A 66 -12.16 7.59 -2.52
C PHE A 66 -13.02 7.32 -3.77
N LEU A 67 -13.12 6.05 -4.18
CA LEU A 67 -13.89 5.61 -5.35
C LEU A 67 -15.37 5.34 -5.05
N LYS A 68 -15.87 5.66 -3.85
CA LYS A 68 -17.26 5.41 -3.44
C LYS A 68 -18.32 5.85 -4.47
N PRO A 69 -18.21 7.01 -5.14
CA PRO A 69 -19.19 7.41 -6.16
C PRO A 69 -19.33 6.44 -7.35
N PHE A 70 -18.33 5.57 -7.56
CA PHE A 70 -18.31 4.58 -8.63
C PHE A 70 -18.48 3.15 -8.13
N VAL A 71 -18.72 2.91 -6.84
CA VAL A 71 -18.90 1.54 -6.35
C VAL A 71 -20.25 1.01 -6.81
N VAL A 72 -20.27 -0.22 -7.33
CA VAL A 72 -21.51 -0.91 -7.71
C VAL A 72 -22.27 -1.26 -6.43
N PRO A 73 -23.52 -0.79 -6.24
CA PRO A 73 -24.33 -1.22 -5.11
C PRO A 73 -24.52 -2.73 -5.14
N ASP A 74 -24.34 -3.38 -3.99
CA ASP A 74 -24.57 -4.82 -3.89
C ASP A 74 -26.07 -5.10 -3.87
N LYS A 75 -26.64 -5.48 -5.03
CA LYS A 75 -28.06 -5.81 -5.13
C LYS A 75 -28.49 -7.03 -4.30
N TYR A 76 -27.53 -7.80 -3.76
CA TYR A 76 -27.79 -9.01 -2.98
C TYR A 76 -27.64 -8.83 -1.47
N ARG A 77 -27.29 -7.62 -0.99
CA ARG A 77 -27.34 -7.31 0.44
C ARG A 77 -28.61 -6.51 0.72
N ALA A 78 -29.45 -7.06 1.60
CA ALA A 78 -30.62 -6.39 2.14
C ALA A 78 -30.27 -5.19 3.03
N GLU A 79 -28.99 -5.03 3.41
CA GLU A 79 -28.53 -3.87 4.16
C GLU A 79 -27.98 -2.77 3.24
N PRO A 80 -28.39 -1.51 3.43
CA PRO A 80 -27.82 -0.34 2.75
C PRO A 80 -26.36 -0.03 3.14
N ASP A 81 -25.73 -0.87 3.96
CA ASP A 81 -24.43 -0.64 4.57
C ASP A 81 -23.29 -1.09 3.66
N TRP A 82 -22.98 -0.23 2.69
CA TRP A 82 -21.68 -0.25 2.00
C TRP A 82 -20.54 -0.30 3.04
N ARG A 83 -19.63 -1.26 2.86
CA ARG A 83 -18.48 -1.51 3.74
C ARG A 83 -17.19 -1.34 2.93
N PRO A 84 -16.24 -0.48 3.33
CA PRO A 84 -14.97 -0.33 2.60
C PRO A 84 -14.04 -1.55 2.74
N GLU A 85 -14.34 -2.48 3.64
CA GLU A 85 -13.67 -3.77 3.74
C GLU A 85 -13.85 -4.59 2.46
N GLY A 86 -14.73 -4.16 1.54
CA GLY A 86 -14.98 -4.83 0.28
C GLY A 86 -15.82 -6.08 0.46
N GLN A 87 -15.91 -6.86 -0.61
CA GLN A 87 -16.57 -8.16 -0.64
C GLN A 87 -15.53 -9.23 -0.87
N ARG A 88 -15.81 -10.48 -0.49
CA ARG A 88 -14.95 -11.59 -0.92
C ARG A 88 -14.80 -11.57 -2.44
N PHE A 89 -13.59 -11.84 -2.92
CA PHE A 89 -13.26 -11.84 -4.35
C PHE A 89 -14.29 -12.64 -5.18
N CYS A 90 -14.65 -13.82 -4.69
CA CYS A 90 -15.69 -14.66 -5.26
C CYS A 90 -16.58 -15.23 -4.15
N SER A 91 -17.84 -15.49 -4.49
CA SER A 91 -18.83 -16.16 -3.64
C SER A 91 -19.18 -17.56 -4.15
N ASP A 92 -18.59 -17.96 -5.28
CA ASP A 92 -18.74 -19.30 -5.84
C ASP A 92 -17.90 -20.29 -5.02
N PRO A 93 -18.48 -21.37 -4.47
CA PRO A 93 -17.76 -22.33 -3.63
C PRO A 93 -16.54 -22.95 -4.31
N ALA A 94 -16.59 -23.19 -5.63
CA ALA A 94 -15.45 -23.76 -6.36
C ALA A 94 -14.28 -22.78 -6.42
N CYS A 95 -14.56 -21.50 -6.68
CA CYS A 95 -13.55 -20.44 -6.59
C CYS A 95 -13.00 -20.27 -5.16
N GLU A 96 -13.86 -20.26 -4.14
CA GLU A 96 -13.41 -20.18 -2.73
C GLU A 96 -12.48 -21.36 -2.37
N GLN A 97 -12.84 -22.57 -2.79
CA GLN A 97 -12.01 -23.75 -2.58
C GLN A 97 -10.67 -23.67 -3.33
N LEU A 98 -10.66 -23.14 -4.56
CA LEU A 98 -9.43 -22.94 -5.32
C LEU A 98 -8.49 -21.95 -4.63
N VAL A 99 -9.02 -20.81 -4.15
CA VAL A 99 -8.25 -19.84 -3.36
C VAL A 99 -7.72 -20.50 -2.09
N GLN A 100 -8.58 -21.23 -1.36
CA GLN A 100 -8.18 -21.94 -0.17
C GLN A 100 -7.03 -22.91 -0.46
N GLN A 101 -7.11 -23.71 -1.52
CA GLN A 101 -6.11 -24.74 -1.83
C GLN A 101 -4.80 -24.18 -2.42
N GLN A 102 -4.86 -23.13 -3.24
CA GLN A 102 -3.70 -22.66 -4.00
C GLN A 102 -2.98 -21.49 -3.32
N ILE A 103 -3.66 -20.77 -2.44
CA ILE A 103 -3.17 -19.54 -1.83
C ILE A 103 -3.08 -19.65 -0.32
N LEU A 104 -4.10 -20.22 0.33
CA LEU A 104 -4.22 -20.22 1.79
C LEU A 104 -3.73 -21.52 2.44
N ALA A 105 -3.85 -22.65 1.75
CA ALA A 105 -3.32 -23.94 2.19
C ALA A 105 -1.79 -23.86 2.19
N ASP A 106 -1.19 -24.56 3.15
CA ASP A 106 0.24 -24.51 3.55
C ASP A 106 0.60 -23.37 4.52
N TRP A 107 -0.36 -22.55 4.93
CA TRP A 107 -0.09 -21.40 5.80
C TRP A 107 -0.96 -21.47 7.04
N ASP A 108 -0.54 -22.28 8.01
CA ASP A 108 -1.20 -22.57 9.30
C ASP A 108 -1.41 -21.31 10.18
N GLY A 109 -2.22 -20.36 9.73
CA GLY A 109 -2.58 -19.12 10.44
C GLY A 109 -1.45 -18.15 10.77
N CYS A 110 -0.19 -18.54 10.57
CA CYS A 110 0.99 -17.89 11.13
C CYS A 110 1.41 -16.60 10.38
N CYS A 111 1.08 -16.48 9.10
CA CYS A 111 1.70 -15.48 8.22
C CYS A 111 0.75 -14.37 7.73
N GLY A 112 -0.45 -14.27 8.30
CA GLY A 112 -1.45 -13.25 7.95
C GLY A 112 -1.79 -13.20 6.46
N VAL A 113 -1.86 -14.36 5.80
CA VAL A 113 -2.49 -14.48 4.48
C VAL A 113 -4.00 -14.57 4.69
N GLU A 114 -4.77 -13.76 3.96
CA GLU A 114 -6.24 -13.71 4.09
C GLU A 114 -6.90 -13.87 2.72
N HIS A 115 -8.19 -14.24 2.73
CA HIS A 115 -9.00 -14.23 1.52
C HIS A 115 -8.98 -12.83 0.87
N PRO A 116 -8.80 -12.75 -0.47
CA PRO A 116 -8.85 -11.47 -1.14
C PRO A 116 -10.23 -10.84 -1.03
N ILE A 117 -10.20 -9.52 -0.85
CA ILE A 117 -11.37 -8.65 -0.77
C ILE A 117 -11.35 -7.69 -1.95
N CYS A 118 -12.51 -7.37 -2.51
CA CYS A 118 -12.63 -6.54 -3.70
C CYS A 118 -13.77 -5.53 -3.58
N THR A 119 -13.54 -4.35 -4.14
CA THR A 119 -14.50 -3.29 -4.37
C THR A 119 -14.80 -3.20 -5.85
N ARG A 120 -16.02 -3.57 -6.26
CA ARG A 120 -16.46 -3.52 -7.67
C ARG A 120 -16.86 -2.11 -8.06
N LEU A 121 -16.43 -1.68 -9.25
CA LEU A 121 -16.66 -0.34 -9.77
C LEU A 121 -17.59 -0.37 -11.00
N LEU A 122 -18.33 0.72 -11.20
CA LEU A 122 -19.09 0.98 -12.41
C LEU A 122 -18.15 0.91 -13.63
N GLY A 123 -18.66 0.35 -14.74
CA GLY A 123 -17.85 0.13 -15.94
C GLY A 123 -16.92 -1.09 -15.86
N GLY A 124 -17.17 -2.01 -14.93
CA GLY A 124 -16.52 -3.34 -14.88
C GLY A 124 -15.10 -3.35 -14.30
N GLY A 125 -14.66 -2.24 -13.70
CA GLY A 125 -13.38 -2.18 -12.99
C GLY A 125 -13.48 -2.75 -11.57
N MET A 126 -12.35 -3.07 -10.95
CA MET A 126 -12.28 -3.52 -9.55
C MET A 126 -11.02 -3.00 -8.86
N VAL A 127 -11.10 -2.77 -7.56
CA VAL A 127 -9.93 -2.64 -6.68
C VAL A 127 -9.97 -3.81 -5.71
N CYS A 128 -8.95 -4.65 -5.73
CA CYS A 128 -8.84 -5.83 -4.88
C CYS A 128 -7.65 -5.69 -3.96
N HIS A 129 -7.73 -6.33 -2.81
CA HIS A 129 -6.63 -6.51 -1.88
C HIS A 129 -6.43 -7.98 -1.57
N LEU A 130 -5.17 -8.42 -1.61
CA LEU A 130 -4.76 -9.75 -1.22
C LEU A 130 -3.70 -9.63 -0.14
N ARG A 131 -4.03 -10.09 1.08
CA ARG A 131 -3.13 -9.98 2.20
C ARG A 131 -2.03 -11.03 2.10
N ILE A 132 -0.78 -10.58 2.10
CA ILE A 132 0.41 -11.42 2.29
C ILE A 132 1.40 -10.64 3.15
N ASN A 133 1.86 -11.20 4.27
CA ASN A 133 2.82 -10.48 5.12
C ASN A 133 4.28 -10.82 4.79
N GLN A 134 4.55 -11.99 4.20
CA GLN A 134 5.90 -12.54 4.07
C GLN A 134 6.36 -12.74 2.61
N GLY A 135 7.66 -12.60 2.40
CA GLY A 135 8.34 -12.71 1.10
C GLY A 135 8.09 -13.98 0.29
N PRO A 136 8.11 -15.19 0.90
CA PRO A 136 7.82 -16.42 0.17
C PRO A 136 6.45 -16.43 -0.52
N HIS A 137 5.48 -15.66 -0.02
CA HIS A 137 4.16 -15.58 -0.64
C HIS A 137 4.13 -14.67 -1.86
N MET A 138 5.07 -13.74 -2.03
CA MET A 138 5.02 -12.76 -3.11
C MET A 138 5.09 -13.45 -4.48
N LEU A 139 6.12 -14.28 -4.67
CA LEU A 139 6.35 -14.97 -5.93
C LEU A 139 5.21 -15.96 -6.23
N ARG A 140 4.82 -16.76 -5.23
CA ARG A 140 3.69 -17.71 -5.36
C ARG A 140 2.42 -16.96 -5.77
N THR A 141 2.13 -15.83 -5.12
CA THR A 141 0.97 -15.01 -5.44
C THR A 141 1.02 -14.50 -6.87
N LEU A 142 2.16 -13.92 -7.29
CA LEU A 142 2.34 -13.41 -8.65
C LEU A 142 2.12 -14.51 -9.71
N GLN A 143 2.68 -15.71 -9.48
CA GLN A 143 2.51 -16.88 -10.35
C GLN A 143 1.04 -17.35 -10.47
N ARG A 144 0.22 -17.08 -9.45
CA ARG A 144 -1.19 -17.48 -9.40
C ARG A 144 -2.16 -16.39 -9.83
N MET A 145 -1.69 -15.17 -10.14
CA MET A 145 -2.55 -14.06 -10.56
C MET A 145 -3.45 -14.41 -11.74
N GLY A 146 -2.92 -15.02 -12.79
CA GLY A 146 -3.72 -15.40 -13.96
C GLY A 146 -4.62 -16.61 -13.71
N SER A 147 -4.08 -17.68 -13.13
CA SER A 147 -4.77 -18.98 -13.02
C SER A 147 -5.79 -19.07 -11.90
N VAL A 148 -5.56 -18.40 -10.77
CA VAL A 148 -6.46 -18.43 -9.60
C VAL A 148 -7.35 -17.21 -9.56
N PHE A 149 -6.79 -16.02 -9.82
CA PHE A 149 -7.51 -14.76 -9.68
C PHE A 149 -8.04 -14.20 -11.00
N GLY A 150 -7.76 -14.88 -12.13
CA GLY A 150 -8.22 -14.42 -13.45
C GLY A 150 -7.62 -13.08 -13.87
N ALA A 151 -6.49 -12.66 -13.29
CA ALA A 151 -5.84 -11.40 -13.63
C ALA A 151 -5.33 -11.45 -15.07
N ARG A 152 -5.62 -10.40 -15.84
CA ARG A 152 -5.32 -10.30 -17.27
C ARG A 152 -4.17 -9.34 -17.50
N ARG A 153 -3.62 -9.34 -18.72
CA ARG A 153 -2.59 -8.36 -19.16
C ARG A 153 -3.00 -6.91 -18.97
N GLY A 154 -4.30 -6.64 -19.09
CA GLY A 154 -4.88 -5.33 -18.84
C GLY A 154 -4.99 -4.97 -17.37
N ASP A 155 -4.76 -5.86 -16.41
CA ASP A 155 -4.86 -5.53 -14.98
C ASP A 155 -3.52 -4.98 -14.44
N VAL A 156 -3.57 -4.38 -13.25
CA VAL A 156 -2.40 -3.82 -12.56
C VAL A 156 -2.26 -4.50 -11.20
N VAL A 157 -1.05 -4.88 -10.84
CA VAL A 157 -0.73 -5.40 -9.51
C VAL A 157 0.30 -4.49 -8.85
N GLU A 158 -0.05 -3.91 -7.71
CA GLU A 158 0.86 -3.16 -6.86
C GLU A 158 1.29 -4.05 -5.68
N PHE A 159 2.58 -4.32 -5.56
CA PHE A 159 3.14 -5.16 -4.49
C PHE A 159 3.87 -4.33 -3.42
N ASN A 160 3.66 -4.69 -2.14
CA ASN A 160 4.52 -4.29 -1.03
C ASN A 160 4.30 -5.16 0.22
N ILE A 161 5.38 -5.66 0.82
CA ILE A 161 5.32 -6.51 2.02
C ILE A 161 6.41 -6.22 3.06
N GLY A 162 7.02 -5.04 3.03
CA GLY A 162 8.22 -4.81 3.82
C GLY A 162 7.98 -4.74 5.33
N LEU A 163 6.74 -4.51 5.78
CA LEU A 163 6.44 -4.24 7.19
C LEU A 163 6.88 -5.37 8.14
N TRP A 164 6.71 -6.62 7.69
CA TRP A 164 6.98 -7.83 8.48
C TRP A 164 8.38 -8.40 8.27
N HIS A 165 9.21 -7.70 7.50
CA HIS A 165 10.60 -8.07 7.30
C HIS A 165 11.51 -7.20 8.15
N HIS A 166 12.55 -7.84 8.70
CA HIS A 166 13.56 -7.16 9.48
C HIS A 166 14.94 -7.38 8.87
N LYS A 167 15.78 -6.33 8.91
CA LYS A 167 17.11 -6.35 8.30
C LYS A 167 17.98 -7.51 8.81
N LYS A 168 17.84 -7.89 10.08
CA LYS A 168 18.60 -8.99 10.72
C LYS A 168 18.31 -10.37 10.10
N GLU A 169 17.15 -10.56 9.47
CA GLU A 169 16.77 -11.85 8.85
C GLU A 169 17.51 -12.10 7.53
N GLY A 170 17.95 -11.04 6.83
CA GLY A 170 18.75 -11.12 5.61
C GLY A 170 18.05 -11.67 4.36
N GLN A 171 16.82 -12.18 4.46
CA GLN A 171 16.13 -12.85 3.34
C GLN A 171 15.37 -11.89 2.41
N TYR A 172 15.03 -10.68 2.87
CA TYR A 172 14.15 -9.76 2.15
C TYR A 172 14.60 -9.48 0.71
N GLY A 173 15.90 -9.20 0.51
CA GLY A 173 16.45 -8.92 -0.81
C GLY A 173 16.32 -10.09 -1.78
N GLY A 174 16.49 -11.33 -1.28
CA GLY A 174 16.31 -12.54 -2.09
C GLY A 174 14.87 -12.72 -2.56
N PHE A 175 13.87 -12.43 -1.71
CA PHE A 175 12.47 -12.50 -2.09
C PHE A 175 12.10 -11.44 -3.14
N VAL A 176 12.60 -10.21 -2.99
CA VAL A 176 12.38 -9.13 -3.95
C VAL A 176 13.07 -9.44 -5.29
N GLN A 177 14.28 -9.97 -5.27
CA GLN A 177 14.98 -10.42 -6.49
C GLN A 177 14.20 -11.53 -7.20
N ALA A 178 13.72 -12.54 -6.47
CA ALA A 178 12.96 -13.63 -7.07
C ALA A 178 11.65 -13.16 -7.73
N LEU A 179 10.97 -12.16 -7.15
CA LEU A 179 9.81 -11.51 -7.79
C LEU A 179 10.22 -10.81 -9.10
N ALA A 180 11.30 -10.03 -9.05
CA ALA A 180 11.82 -9.25 -10.17
C ALA A 180 12.24 -10.17 -11.34
N ASP A 181 12.96 -11.26 -11.05
CA ASP A 181 13.38 -12.26 -12.03
C ASP A 181 12.17 -12.92 -12.69
N HIS A 182 11.15 -13.29 -11.90
CA HIS A 182 9.92 -13.86 -12.44
C HIS A 182 9.19 -12.88 -13.37
N TYR A 183 9.13 -11.60 -13.01
CA TYR A 183 8.54 -10.56 -13.86
C TYR A 183 9.31 -10.38 -15.16
N VAL A 184 10.65 -10.37 -15.13
CA VAL A 184 11.46 -10.31 -16.38
C VAL A 184 11.20 -11.52 -17.26
N ALA A 185 11.11 -12.71 -16.67
CA ALA A 185 10.89 -13.95 -17.41
C ALA A 185 9.46 -14.10 -17.98
N ASN A 186 8.43 -13.51 -17.35
CA ASN A 186 7.02 -13.79 -17.66
C ASN A 186 6.14 -12.55 -17.89
N GLY A 187 6.66 -11.33 -17.68
CA GLY A 187 5.86 -10.11 -17.50
C GLY A 187 5.05 -9.65 -18.70
N THR A 188 5.28 -10.21 -19.89
CA THR A 188 4.49 -9.87 -21.09
C THR A 188 3.13 -10.56 -21.15
N SER A 189 2.92 -11.68 -20.44
CA SER A 189 1.66 -12.43 -20.48
C SER A 189 0.73 -12.09 -19.31
N GLY A 190 1.29 -11.63 -18.19
CA GLY A 190 0.58 -11.31 -16.96
C GLY A 190 0.15 -9.84 -16.83
N PRO A 191 -0.48 -9.48 -15.70
CA PRO A 191 -0.81 -8.09 -15.38
C PRO A 191 0.46 -7.24 -15.23
N THR A 192 0.32 -5.92 -15.38
CA THR A 192 1.45 -5.01 -15.17
C THR A 192 1.77 -4.91 -13.69
N LEU A 193 3.05 -5.09 -13.33
CA LEU A 193 3.54 -4.98 -11.97
C LEU A 193 3.96 -3.55 -11.65
N ILE A 194 3.58 -3.05 -10.48
CA ILE A 194 4.08 -1.83 -9.84
C ILE A 194 4.67 -2.25 -8.49
N TRP A 195 5.87 -1.78 -8.19
CA TRP A 195 6.45 -1.92 -6.86
C TRP A 195 6.07 -0.70 -6.02
N ARG A 196 5.39 -0.88 -4.89
CA ARG A 196 5.25 0.20 -3.92
C ARG A 196 6.42 0.14 -2.96
N ASP A 197 7.13 1.25 -2.83
CA ASP A 197 8.17 1.36 -1.81
C ASP A 197 7.56 1.26 -0.40
N ASN A 198 8.39 1.01 0.61
CA ASN A 198 7.92 0.98 1.98
C ASN A 198 7.72 2.41 2.47
N SER A 199 6.64 2.63 3.22
CA SER A 199 6.35 3.92 3.84
C SER A 199 7.07 4.07 5.19
N PRO A 200 7.36 5.30 5.63
CA PRO A 200 7.95 5.57 6.95
C PRO A 200 7.01 5.16 8.10
N GLN A 201 7.59 4.83 9.26
CA GLN A 201 6.84 4.42 10.46
C GLN A 201 7.05 5.34 11.69
N HIS A 202 7.85 6.40 11.62
CA HIS A 202 8.02 7.41 12.68
C HIS A 202 8.13 6.94 14.15
N PHE A 203 8.69 5.75 14.45
CA PHE A 203 8.95 5.34 15.83
C PHE A 203 9.98 6.27 16.49
N ASP A 204 9.90 6.45 17.82
CA ASP A 204 10.85 7.27 18.60
C ASP A 204 12.22 6.56 18.76
N ILE A 205 12.86 6.27 17.63
CA ILE A 205 14.20 5.69 17.48
C ILE A 205 14.92 6.39 16.32
N GLU A 206 16.25 6.20 16.22
CA GLU A 206 17.14 6.93 15.29
C GLU A 206 16.58 7.10 13.86
N ASN A 207 15.98 6.05 13.30
CA ASN A 207 15.54 6.01 11.90
C ASN A 207 14.02 6.03 11.71
N GLY A 208 13.25 6.09 12.78
CA GLY A 208 11.80 6.03 12.71
C GLY A 208 11.19 4.70 12.24
N GLU A 209 11.98 3.66 12.03
CA GLU A 209 11.46 2.35 11.62
C GLU A 209 11.11 1.46 12.81
N PHE A 210 10.27 0.45 12.61
CA PHE A 210 10.05 -0.54 13.65
C PHE A 210 11.33 -1.38 13.85
N PRO A 211 11.82 -1.52 15.09
CA PRO A 211 13.01 -2.31 15.38
C PRO A 211 12.78 -3.81 15.16
N HIS A 212 13.81 -4.65 15.27
CA HIS A 212 13.61 -6.09 15.29
C HIS A 212 12.71 -6.50 16.47
N PRO A 213 11.86 -7.53 16.38
CA PRO A 213 10.99 -7.95 17.48
C PRO A 213 11.76 -8.23 18.78
N ASP A 214 12.97 -8.77 18.69
CA ASP A 214 13.84 -9.00 19.85
C ASP A 214 14.32 -7.71 20.54
N ASP A 215 14.48 -6.62 19.77
CA ASP A 215 14.91 -5.32 20.30
C ASP A 215 13.71 -4.44 20.70
N ALA A 216 12.52 -4.73 20.16
CA ALA A 216 11.33 -3.92 20.33
C ALA A 216 10.93 -3.72 21.80
N PRO A 217 10.95 -4.74 22.68
CA PRO A 217 10.68 -4.53 24.10
C PRO A 217 11.61 -3.52 24.75
N ALA A 218 12.90 -3.48 24.39
CA ALA A 218 13.87 -2.57 24.98
C ALA A 218 13.79 -1.15 24.39
N LEU A 219 13.71 -1.06 23.05
CA LEU A 219 13.71 0.21 22.33
C LEU A 219 12.36 0.93 22.40
N LEU A 220 11.26 0.18 22.56
CA LEU A 220 9.91 0.71 22.63
C LEU A 220 9.31 0.65 24.05
N TYR A 221 10.07 0.22 25.07
CA TYR A 221 9.59 0.19 26.47
C TYR A 221 9.08 1.56 26.94
N ASN A 222 9.92 2.59 26.72
CA ASN A 222 9.65 3.98 27.11
C ASN A 222 8.65 4.66 26.16
N VAL A 223 8.33 3.98 25.06
CA VAL A 223 7.33 4.40 24.09
C VAL A 223 5.92 3.97 24.56
N GLY A 224 5.81 3.27 25.69
CA GLY A 224 4.69 3.25 26.66
C GLY A 224 3.27 3.31 26.10
N LYS A 225 2.55 2.19 26.07
CA LYS A 225 1.07 2.11 25.95
C LYS A 225 0.45 3.03 24.86
N GLY A 226 1.15 3.24 23.75
CA GLY A 226 0.64 3.98 22.60
C GLY A 226 1.71 4.87 21.97
N GLY A 227 2.70 4.26 21.34
CA GLY A 227 3.93 4.93 20.93
C GLY A 227 3.81 6.33 20.37
N ARG A 228 4.65 7.24 20.86
CA ARG A 228 4.77 8.58 20.27
C ARG A 228 5.41 8.44 18.90
N CYS A 229 4.68 8.88 17.90
CA CYS A 229 5.19 8.97 16.54
C CYS A 229 5.87 10.32 16.39
N VAL A 230 7.19 10.31 16.14
CA VAL A 230 8.01 11.53 16.13
C VAL A 230 8.47 11.85 14.70
N PRO A 231 8.53 13.14 14.32
CA PRO A 231 9.12 13.54 13.05
C PRO A 231 10.57 13.03 12.93
N MET A 232 10.94 12.57 11.74
CA MET A 232 12.33 12.22 11.47
C MET A 232 13.22 13.47 11.60
N GLN A 233 14.33 13.34 12.32
CA GLN A 233 15.17 14.48 12.68
C GLN A 233 15.89 15.05 11.45
N ASN A 234 15.93 16.38 11.33
CA ASN A 234 16.62 17.11 10.28
C ASN A 234 16.19 16.75 8.84
N VAL A 235 15.00 16.18 8.66
CA VAL A 235 14.47 15.84 7.34
C VAL A 235 13.69 17.01 6.75
N THR A 236 13.96 17.36 5.49
CA THR A 236 13.19 18.35 4.74
C THR A 236 12.81 17.78 3.37
N LEU A 237 11.53 17.90 3.01
CA LEU A 237 11.03 17.58 1.68
C LEU A 237 11.28 18.76 0.74
N GLN A 238 12.02 18.52 -0.35
CA GLN A 238 12.31 19.53 -1.36
C GLN A 238 11.17 19.69 -2.37
N PRO A 239 11.08 20.83 -3.07
CA PRO A 239 10.06 21.07 -4.09
C PRO A 239 10.03 20.01 -5.22
N ASP A 240 11.18 19.45 -5.58
CA ASP A 240 11.32 18.40 -6.59
C ASP A 240 10.91 17.00 -6.08
N GLY A 241 10.65 16.88 -4.79
CA GLY A 241 10.26 15.65 -4.11
C GLY A 241 11.41 14.79 -3.58
N THR A 242 12.64 15.26 -3.69
CA THR A 242 13.78 14.69 -2.98
C THR A 242 13.73 15.05 -1.48
N ILE A 243 14.46 14.30 -0.67
CA ILE A 243 14.64 14.59 0.75
C ILE A 243 16.07 15.10 0.95
N THR A 244 16.23 16.13 1.77
CA THR A 244 17.54 16.58 2.27
C THR A 244 17.62 16.46 3.78
N GLY A 245 18.84 16.30 4.29
CA GLY A 245 19.10 16.10 5.71
C GLY A 245 18.69 14.71 6.18
N GLY A 246 18.47 14.54 7.48
CA GLY A 246 18.46 13.22 8.13
C GLY A 246 19.81 12.51 7.99
N ASN A 247 19.88 11.27 8.46
CA ASN A 247 21.02 10.39 8.14
C ASN A 247 20.84 9.75 6.76
N GLU A 248 21.89 9.11 6.25
CA GLU A 248 21.88 8.48 4.91
C GLU A 248 20.73 7.47 4.77
N HIS A 249 20.43 6.75 5.84
CA HIS A 249 19.37 5.75 5.88
C HIS A 249 18.01 6.37 5.57
N VAL A 250 17.64 7.47 6.23
CA VAL A 250 16.37 8.16 6.01
C VAL A 250 16.32 8.85 4.65
N ALA A 251 17.40 9.52 4.26
CA ALA A 251 17.50 10.23 2.99
C ALA A 251 17.30 9.31 1.77
N ARG A 252 17.71 8.03 1.90
CA ARG A 252 17.57 7.01 0.86
C ARG A 252 16.31 6.14 0.95
N GLY A 253 15.37 6.49 1.83
CA GLY A 253 14.09 5.78 1.91
C GLY A 253 14.02 4.64 2.94
N GLY A 254 14.97 4.54 3.85
CA GLY A 254 15.08 3.41 4.78
C GLY A 254 15.71 2.16 4.15
N TRP A 255 16.08 1.19 4.98
CA TRP A 255 16.90 0.04 4.53
C TRP A 255 16.19 -0.82 3.49
N ARG A 256 14.86 -0.90 3.57
CA ARG A 256 14.06 -1.69 2.63
C ARG A 256 14.12 -1.06 1.25
N ASN A 257 13.90 0.25 1.14
CA ASN A 257 13.92 0.92 -0.16
C ASN A 257 15.34 1.00 -0.74
N ILE A 258 16.36 1.20 0.10
CA ILE A 258 17.77 1.07 -0.28
C ILE A 258 18.05 -0.27 -0.97
N MET A 259 17.46 -1.35 -0.48
CA MET A 259 17.63 -2.70 -1.01
C MET A 259 16.79 -2.94 -2.28
N THR A 260 15.52 -2.49 -2.30
CA THR A 260 14.58 -2.86 -3.36
C THR A 260 14.65 -1.97 -4.59
N ASP A 261 15.02 -0.70 -4.42
CA ASP A 261 15.13 0.27 -5.50
C ASP A 261 16.05 -0.17 -6.66
N PRO A 262 17.30 -0.61 -6.42
CA PRO A 262 18.17 -1.05 -7.51
C PRO A 262 17.63 -2.32 -8.20
N ILE A 263 17.02 -3.24 -7.45
CA ILE A 263 16.43 -4.48 -8.00
C ILE A 263 15.28 -4.13 -8.94
N MET A 264 14.32 -3.34 -8.46
CA MET A 264 13.13 -2.96 -9.24
C MET A 264 13.51 -2.04 -10.40
N GLY A 265 14.42 -1.10 -10.17
CA GLY A 265 14.94 -0.19 -11.20
C GLY A 265 15.59 -0.92 -12.38
N ALA A 266 16.36 -1.98 -12.11
CA ALA A 266 17.01 -2.78 -13.15
C ALA A 266 16.02 -3.52 -14.08
N THR A 267 14.80 -3.81 -13.60
CA THR A 267 13.76 -4.49 -14.39
C THR A 267 12.82 -3.53 -15.12
N GLY A 268 12.90 -2.23 -14.84
CA GLY A 268 11.96 -1.25 -15.35
C GLY A 268 10.56 -1.31 -14.73
N ILE A 269 10.35 -2.09 -13.65
CA ILE A 269 9.10 -2.08 -12.88
C ILE A 269 8.86 -0.66 -12.34
N PRO A 270 7.71 -0.03 -12.64
CA PRO A 270 7.35 1.27 -12.08
C PRO A 270 7.33 1.23 -10.55
N ILE A 271 7.90 2.26 -9.91
CA ILE A 271 7.90 2.39 -8.45
C ILE A 271 6.83 3.42 -8.03
N HIS A 272 5.84 2.98 -7.26
CA HIS A 272 4.93 3.84 -6.51
C HIS A 272 5.66 4.37 -5.27
N ARG A 273 6.11 5.62 -5.37
CA ARG A 273 6.90 6.31 -4.33
C ARG A 273 6.02 6.84 -3.20
N THR A 274 5.96 6.13 -2.08
CA THR A 274 5.23 6.52 -0.88
C THR A 274 6.12 7.15 0.17
N TRP A 275 7.40 6.73 0.29
CA TRP A 275 8.30 7.22 1.35
C TRP A 275 8.43 8.74 1.38
N ASN A 276 8.99 9.33 0.32
CA ASN A 276 9.22 10.78 0.26
C ASN A 276 7.93 11.59 0.37
N ASN A 277 6.83 11.03 -0.12
CA ASN A 277 5.55 11.70 -0.10
C ASN A 277 4.95 11.78 1.31
N THR A 278 5.37 10.92 2.26
CA THR A 278 4.78 10.87 3.61
C THR A 278 5.79 10.91 4.75
N VAL A 279 7.07 11.13 4.48
CA VAL A 279 8.16 11.25 5.49
C VAL A 279 7.98 12.41 6.47
N MET A 280 7.23 13.45 6.10
CA MET A 280 6.96 14.60 6.99
C MET A 280 5.67 14.42 7.81
N MET A 281 5.01 13.27 7.73
CA MET A 281 3.64 13.08 8.23
C MET A 281 3.55 12.34 9.56
N ALA A 282 4.57 12.37 10.43
CA ALA A 282 4.56 11.64 11.71
C ALA A 282 3.26 11.74 12.53
N ALA A 283 2.62 12.91 12.56
CA ALA A 283 1.35 13.14 13.26
C ALA A 283 0.10 12.52 12.57
N GLY A 284 0.28 11.91 11.40
CA GLY A 284 -0.77 11.25 10.61
C GLY A 284 -0.91 9.77 10.89
N HIS A 285 -0.17 9.24 11.87
CA HIS A 285 -0.32 7.87 12.32
C HIS A 285 -1.58 7.66 13.19
N THR A 286 -2.07 6.43 13.27
CA THR A 286 -3.19 6.12 14.16
C THR A 286 -2.79 6.22 15.63
N GLN A 287 -3.75 6.53 16.51
CA GLN A 287 -3.46 6.72 17.93
C GLN A 287 -2.80 5.47 18.53
N GLY A 288 -1.60 5.66 19.07
CA GLY A 288 -0.84 4.64 19.76
C GLY A 288 -0.07 3.65 18.88
N GLU A 289 -0.04 3.87 17.56
CA GLU A 289 0.65 3.00 16.61
C GLU A 289 1.29 3.82 15.49
N CYS A 290 2.61 3.72 15.34
CA CYS A 290 3.36 4.47 14.33
C CYS A 290 3.56 3.71 13.01
N THR A 291 3.00 2.51 12.88
CA THR A 291 3.02 1.81 11.61
C THR A 291 1.94 2.35 10.69
N HIS A 292 0.68 2.27 11.11
CA HIS A 292 -0.47 2.57 10.26
C HIS A 292 -0.86 4.05 10.29
N TRP A 293 -1.57 4.48 9.25
CA TRP A 293 -1.92 5.88 9.04
C TRP A 293 -3.41 6.11 9.29
N CYS A 294 -3.75 7.22 9.93
CA CYS A 294 -5.13 7.67 10.01
C CYS A 294 -5.64 8.09 8.61
N SER A 295 -6.96 8.25 8.46
CA SER A 295 -7.56 8.77 7.22
C SER A 295 -8.62 9.85 7.47
N PRO A 296 -8.64 10.95 6.68
CA PRO A 296 -7.76 11.25 5.54
C PRO A 296 -6.34 11.64 5.97
N GLY A 297 -5.34 11.18 5.21
CA GLY A 297 -3.92 11.32 5.61
C GLY A 297 -2.97 10.81 4.54
N ALA A 298 -1.92 10.10 4.96
CA ALA A 298 -0.90 9.51 4.08
C ALA A 298 -1.51 8.67 2.94
N TYR A 299 -2.52 7.84 3.25
CA TYR A 299 -3.19 7.04 2.23
C TYR A 299 -3.81 7.88 1.11
N SER A 300 -4.34 9.08 1.39
CA SER A 300 -4.86 9.98 0.34
C SER A 300 -3.75 10.46 -0.60
N VAL A 301 -2.55 10.68 -0.06
CA VAL A 301 -1.37 11.04 -0.84
C VAL A 301 -0.88 9.85 -1.67
N TRP A 302 -1.00 8.62 -1.16
CA TRP A 302 -0.69 7.40 -1.92
C TRP A 302 -1.66 7.17 -3.06
N ILE A 303 -2.97 7.41 -2.87
CA ILE A 303 -3.97 7.31 -3.97
C ILE A 303 -3.56 8.21 -5.14
N TRP A 304 -3.18 9.45 -4.83
CA TRP A 304 -2.70 10.39 -5.84
C TRP A 304 -1.37 9.97 -6.48
N SER A 305 -0.42 9.53 -5.66
CA SER A 305 0.88 9.12 -6.18
C SER A 305 0.76 7.89 -7.08
N LEU A 306 -0.13 6.94 -6.75
CA LEU A 306 -0.46 5.81 -7.61
C LEU A 306 -1.07 6.29 -8.94
N TRP A 307 -2.06 7.18 -8.90
CA TRP A 307 -2.65 7.74 -10.12
C TRP A 307 -1.60 8.41 -11.01
N ARG A 308 -0.68 9.18 -10.43
CA ARG A 308 0.47 9.77 -11.14
C ARG A 308 1.38 8.70 -11.75
N THR A 309 1.65 7.61 -11.04
CA THR A 309 2.42 6.47 -11.57
C THR A 309 1.70 5.82 -12.75
N LEU A 310 0.39 5.58 -12.65
CA LEU A 310 -0.41 5.02 -13.74
C LEU A 310 -0.34 5.91 -14.99
N LEU A 311 -0.51 7.23 -14.84
CA LEU A 311 -0.41 8.17 -15.95
C LEU A 311 1.00 8.21 -16.57
N LYS A 312 2.04 8.32 -15.75
CA LYS A 312 3.43 8.42 -16.20
C LYS A 312 3.84 7.21 -17.05
N HIS A 313 3.37 6.03 -16.68
CA HIS A 313 3.71 4.77 -17.34
C HIS A 313 2.66 4.32 -18.37
N LYS A 314 1.71 5.19 -18.73
CA LYS A 314 0.64 4.91 -19.70
C LYS A 314 -0.15 3.64 -19.35
N LEU A 315 -0.38 3.44 -18.06
CA LEU A 315 -1.18 2.37 -17.48
C LEU A 315 -2.60 2.83 -17.17
N ALA A 316 -3.07 3.93 -17.76
CA ALA A 316 -4.38 4.53 -17.55
C ALA A 316 -5.15 4.64 -18.87
#